data_AF-A0A0D2UIG3-F1
#
_entry.id   AF-A0A0D2UIG3-F1
#
_cell.length_a   1.000
_cell.length_b   1.000
_cell.length_c   1.000
_cell.angle_alpha   90.00
_cell.angle_beta   90.00
_cell.angle_gamma   90.00
#
_symmetry.space_group_name_H-M   'P 1'
#
loop_
_entity.id
_entity.type
_entity.pdbx_description
1 polymer ?
#
loop_
_entity_poly.entity_id
_entity_poly.type
_entity_poly.pdbx_seq_one_letter_code
_entity_poly.pdbx_strand_id
1 'polypeptide(L)'
;MLLVFLHAFSTLKIPGCNFGDLSSSSCPPPLLKIWAHSDKGPSPSPYVATLRALVQAAFCMAMFLYLSPSHPLSWFIDPAYQEWGFWRKLSYQYMSGFTMRWKYYFIWSISEAAMIISGLGFSGWTESSPPKPKWDRAKVVDILGFELAKSSVLLPLVWNIQVSTWLRHYVYERLVKKGKKPGFFQLLATQTVSAVWHGLYPGYIIFFVQSALMIAGSRVIYQWEKAIPTNMALVKKAFAVMNFAYTLLVLNYSCVGFMVLSKHETLASYGSVYYIGTIIPIALIILGYIIPAKPARFKARKEQ
;
A
#
# COMPACT_ATOMS: atom_id res chain seq x y z
N MET A 1 -3.21 -12.76 12.03
CA MET A 1 -2.62 -11.56 11.37
C MET A 1 -1.86 -10.66 12.37
N LEU A 2 -2.42 -10.27 13.52
CA LEU A 2 -1.74 -9.46 14.56
C LEU A 2 -0.45 -10.14 15.13
N LEU A 3 -0.48 -11.45 15.36
CA LEU A 3 0.69 -12.22 15.83
C LEU A 3 1.83 -12.30 14.79
N VAL A 4 1.49 -12.39 13.51
CA VAL A 4 2.47 -12.35 12.39
C VAL A 4 2.98 -10.93 12.18
N PHE A 5 2.17 -9.92 12.48
CA PHE A 5 2.55 -8.51 12.49
C PHE A 5 3.60 -8.23 13.57
N LEU A 6 3.40 -8.74 14.79
CA LEU A 6 4.39 -8.71 15.87
C LEU A 6 5.67 -9.49 15.51
N HIS A 7 5.55 -10.59 14.76
CA HIS A 7 6.70 -11.36 14.26
C HIS A 7 7.46 -10.64 13.13
N ALA A 8 6.77 -9.90 12.26
CA ALA A 8 7.43 -9.04 11.27
C ALA A 8 8.20 -7.89 11.96
N PHE A 9 7.66 -7.37 13.07
CA PHE A 9 8.35 -6.43 13.94
C PHE A 9 9.56 -7.05 14.67
N SER A 10 9.51 -8.32 15.09
CA SER A 10 10.68 -9.00 15.66
C SER A 10 11.79 -9.26 14.63
N THR A 11 11.47 -9.21 13.32
CA THR A 11 12.45 -9.27 12.23
C THR A 11 12.93 -7.90 11.72
N LEU A 12 12.55 -6.79 12.36
CA LEU A 12 13.15 -5.49 12.08
C LEU A 12 14.66 -5.61 12.27
N LYS A 13 15.39 -5.59 11.16
CA LYS A 13 16.85 -5.54 11.14
C LYS A 13 17.26 -4.28 11.90
N ILE A 14 17.74 -4.44 13.13
CA ILE A 14 18.36 -3.37 13.89
C ILE A 14 19.56 -2.93 13.03
N PRO A 15 19.67 -1.65 12.64
CA PRO A 15 20.84 -1.18 11.91
C PRO A 15 22.10 -1.49 12.74
N GLY A 16 22.92 -2.41 12.25
CA GLY A 16 24.15 -2.86 12.92
C GLY A 16 24.11 -4.22 13.64
N CYS A 17 22.99 -4.96 13.68
CA CYS A 17 22.99 -6.35 14.17
C CYS A 17 22.45 -7.32 13.11
N ASN A 18 23.20 -8.39 12.81
CA ASN A 18 22.73 -9.53 12.03
C ASN A 18 22.00 -10.54 12.95
N PHE A 19 21.28 -11.49 12.36
CA PHE A 19 20.51 -12.50 13.10
C PHE A 19 21.38 -13.35 14.06
N GLY A 20 22.68 -13.53 13.73
CA GLY A 20 23.65 -14.23 14.59
C GLY A 20 24.16 -13.41 15.77
N ASP A 21 23.97 -12.09 15.77
CA ASP A 21 24.45 -11.20 16.84
C ASP A 21 23.43 -11.06 17.99
N LEU A 22 22.19 -11.53 17.79
CA LEU A 22 21.10 -11.48 18.76
C LEU A 22 21.33 -12.38 19.99
N SER A 23 22.23 -13.36 19.90
CA SER A 23 22.64 -14.22 21.03
C SER A 23 23.96 -13.79 21.68
N SER A 24 24.63 -12.78 21.14
CA SER A 24 25.91 -12.29 21.65
C SER A 24 25.69 -11.03 22.49
N SER A 25 26.46 -10.88 23.57
CA SER A 25 26.50 -9.68 24.42
C SER A 25 26.89 -8.38 23.68
N SER A 26 27.18 -8.48 22.37
CA SER A 26 27.54 -7.39 21.46
C SER A 26 26.33 -6.55 21.00
N CYS A 27 25.10 -7.05 21.12
CA CYS A 27 23.89 -6.30 20.79
C CYS A 27 23.19 -5.89 22.11
N PRO A 28 23.41 -4.66 22.65
CA PRO A 28 22.68 -4.21 23.84
C PRO A 28 21.18 -4.22 23.51
N PRO A 29 20.31 -4.63 24.44
CA PRO A 29 18.88 -4.73 24.16
C PRO A 29 18.37 -3.39 23.62
N PRO A 30 17.46 -3.36 22.64
CA PRO A 30 17.00 -2.13 22.01
C PRO A 30 16.48 -1.11 23.03
N LEU A 31 15.94 -1.60 24.17
CA LEU A 31 15.56 -0.78 25.32
C LEU A 31 16.74 0.01 25.92
N LEU A 32 17.94 -0.57 26.05
CA LEU A 32 19.08 0.08 26.70
C LEU A 32 19.64 1.28 25.90
N LYS A 33 19.59 1.25 24.56
CA LYS A 33 20.09 2.34 23.71
C LYS A 33 19.11 3.51 23.55
N ILE A 34 17.82 3.32 23.85
CA ILE A 34 16.81 4.40 23.80
C ILE A 34 16.96 5.33 25.02
N TRP A 35 17.43 4.78 26.14
CA TRP A 35 17.71 5.52 27.38
C TRP A 35 19.18 5.89 27.56
N ALA A 36 20.07 5.39 26.68
CA ALA A 36 21.45 5.86 26.64
C ALA A 36 21.46 7.32 26.16
N HIS A 37 22.08 8.21 26.94
CA HIS A 37 22.33 9.58 26.53
C HIS A 37 23.05 9.56 25.16
N SER A 38 22.36 10.03 24.11
CA SER A 38 23.00 10.30 22.83
C SER A 38 23.66 11.67 22.93
N ASP A 39 24.86 11.84 22.36
CA ASP A 39 25.60 13.11 22.24
C ASP A 39 24.87 14.22 21.44
N LYS A 40 23.57 14.05 21.14
CA LYS A 40 22.77 14.88 20.23
C LYS A 40 21.48 15.45 20.85
N GLY A 41 21.27 15.33 22.17
CA GLY A 41 20.16 16.00 22.87
C GLY A 41 19.49 15.16 23.96
N PRO A 42 18.46 15.70 24.63
CA PRO A 42 17.68 14.99 25.65
C PRO A 42 16.95 13.78 25.05
N SER A 43 16.60 12.81 25.90
CA SER A 43 15.91 11.58 25.49
C SER A 43 14.64 11.90 24.68
N PRO A 44 14.41 11.21 23.54
CA PRO A 44 13.29 11.51 22.67
C PRO A 44 11.97 11.18 23.38
N SER A 45 11.14 12.20 23.66
CA SER A 45 9.83 11.99 24.28
C SER A 45 8.84 11.34 23.29
N PRO A 46 8.23 10.19 23.64
CA PRO A 46 7.28 9.51 22.76
C PRO A 46 5.86 10.09 22.85
N TYR A 47 5.52 10.81 23.92
CA TYR A 47 4.12 11.08 24.29
C TYR A 47 3.32 11.83 23.21
N VAL A 48 3.91 12.84 22.57
CA VAL A 48 3.23 13.60 21.52
C VAL A 48 2.97 12.73 20.29
N ALA A 49 3.95 11.89 19.91
CA ALA A 49 3.81 10.98 18.78
C ALA A 49 2.80 9.86 19.07
N THR A 50 2.81 9.33 20.29
CA THR A 50 1.81 8.37 20.77
C THR A 50 0.42 8.97 20.73
N LEU A 51 0.23 10.19 21.27
CA LEU A 51 -1.08 10.86 21.27
C LEU A 51 -1.60 11.05 19.84
N ARG A 52 -0.72 11.47 18.90
CA ARG A 52 -1.09 11.59 17.49
C ARG A 52 -1.56 10.25 16.90
N ALA A 53 -0.83 9.17 17.15
CA ALA A 53 -1.20 7.83 16.67
C ALA A 53 -2.51 7.32 17.30
N LEU A 54 -2.75 7.61 18.58
CA LEU A 54 -4.01 7.29 19.27
C LEU A 54 -5.19 8.08 18.72
N VAL A 55 -5.03 9.38 18.44
CA VAL A 55 -6.06 10.20 17.79
C VAL A 55 -6.37 9.65 16.39
N GLN A 56 -5.34 9.29 15.61
CA GLN A 56 -5.52 8.64 14.31
C GLN A 56 -6.29 7.32 14.44
N ALA A 57 -5.94 6.48 15.42
CA ALA A 57 -6.64 5.22 15.68
C ALA A 57 -8.12 5.46 16.05
N ALA A 58 -8.39 6.38 16.99
CA ALA A 58 -9.75 6.73 17.40
C ALA A 58 -10.60 7.23 16.23
N PHE A 59 -10.03 8.11 15.38
CA PHE A 59 -10.68 8.58 14.16
C PHE A 59 -10.99 7.42 13.20
N CYS A 60 -10.03 6.51 12.98
CA CYS A 60 -10.25 5.36 12.09
C CYS A 60 -11.34 4.42 12.61
N MET A 61 -11.40 4.19 13.93
CA MET A 61 -12.47 3.41 14.55
C MET A 61 -13.82 4.09 14.37
N ALA A 62 -13.91 5.39 14.65
CA ALA A 62 -15.14 6.15 14.48
C ALA A 62 -15.66 6.07 13.02
N MET A 63 -14.77 6.26 12.05
CA MET A 63 -15.09 6.11 10.63
C MET A 63 -15.57 4.70 10.27
N PHE A 64 -14.90 3.65 10.79
CA PHE A 64 -15.31 2.27 10.55
C PHE A 64 -16.71 1.98 11.14
N LEU A 65 -16.96 2.37 12.39
CA LEU A 65 -18.25 2.17 13.05
C LEU A 65 -19.38 2.95 12.38
N TYR A 66 -19.09 4.14 11.86
CA TYR A 66 -20.07 4.95 11.12
C TYR A 66 -20.42 4.33 9.76
N LEU A 67 -19.42 3.84 9.02
CA LEU A 67 -19.61 3.36 7.65
C LEU A 67 -20.04 1.89 7.54
N SER A 68 -19.64 1.04 8.50
CA SER A 68 -19.86 -0.41 8.45
C SER A 68 -21.34 -0.82 8.39
N PRO A 69 -22.29 -0.19 9.11
CA PRO A 69 -23.70 -0.55 9.04
C PRO A 69 -24.32 -0.36 7.65
N SER A 70 -23.82 0.61 6.88
CA SER A 70 -24.34 0.94 5.54
C SER A 70 -23.75 0.05 4.44
N HIS A 71 -22.63 -0.63 4.70
CA HIS A 71 -21.91 -1.44 3.71
C HIS A 71 -21.58 -2.85 4.20
N PRO A 72 -22.57 -3.64 4.70
CA PRO A 72 -22.29 -4.99 5.16
C PRO A 72 -22.05 -5.93 3.97
N LEU A 73 -21.02 -6.78 4.08
CA LEU A 73 -20.62 -7.69 3.00
C LEU A 73 -21.72 -8.67 2.58
N SER A 74 -22.73 -8.91 3.42
CA SER A 74 -23.90 -9.75 3.12
C SER A 74 -24.69 -9.28 1.90
N TRP A 75 -24.61 -8.00 1.51
CA TRP A 75 -25.27 -7.54 0.28
C TRP A 75 -24.71 -8.19 -0.98
N PHE A 76 -23.44 -8.64 -1.00
CA PHE A 76 -22.89 -9.27 -2.21
C PHE A 76 -23.56 -10.60 -2.58
N ILE A 77 -24.21 -11.24 -1.60
CA ILE A 77 -24.96 -12.49 -1.79
C ILE A 77 -26.48 -12.26 -1.83
N ASP A 78 -26.94 -11.05 -1.51
CA ASP A 78 -28.36 -10.72 -1.47
C ASP A 78 -28.91 -10.64 -2.91
N PRO A 79 -30.00 -11.34 -3.25
CA PRO A 79 -30.62 -11.24 -4.58
C PRO A 79 -30.98 -9.81 -4.98
N ALA A 80 -31.37 -8.95 -4.02
CA ALA A 80 -31.71 -7.56 -4.29
C ALA A 80 -30.51 -6.74 -4.80
N TYR A 81 -29.27 -7.16 -4.48
CA TYR A 81 -28.07 -6.54 -5.07
C TYR A 81 -28.00 -6.78 -6.58
N GLN A 82 -28.50 -7.91 -7.09
CA GLN A 82 -28.49 -8.21 -8.53
C GLN A 82 -29.48 -7.35 -9.32
N GLU A 83 -30.55 -6.88 -8.67
CA GLU A 83 -31.53 -5.97 -9.28
C GLU A 83 -31.03 -4.51 -9.37
N TRP A 84 -29.93 -4.17 -8.69
CA TRP A 84 -29.41 -2.82 -8.73
C TRP A 84 -28.81 -2.46 -10.09
N GLY A 85 -29.01 -1.19 -10.49
CA GLY A 85 -28.34 -0.62 -11.65
C GLY A 85 -26.81 -0.59 -11.49
N PHE A 86 -26.11 -0.55 -12.62
CA PHE A 86 -24.65 -0.60 -12.71
C PHE A 86 -23.94 0.39 -11.76
N TRP A 87 -24.31 1.67 -11.80
CA TRP A 87 -23.68 2.70 -10.97
C TRP A 87 -23.87 2.47 -9.48
N ARG A 88 -25.04 1.95 -9.08
CA ARG A 88 -25.31 1.63 -7.67
C ARG A 88 -24.45 0.45 -7.21
N LYS A 89 -24.34 -0.60 -8.01
CA LYS A 89 -23.46 -1.76 -7.73
C LYS A 89 -21.99 -1.35 -7.62
N LEU A 90 -21.52 -0.52 -8.57
CA LEU A 90 -20.15 -0.05 -8.59
C LEU A 90 -19.82 0.84 -7.39
N SER A 91 -20.68 1.81 -7.07
CA SER A 91 -20.53 2.66 -5.89
C SER A 91 -20.57 1.84 -4.60
N TYR A 92 -21.42 0.81 -4.53
CA TYR A 92 -21.47 -0.08 -3.39
C TYR A 92 -20.18 -0.89 -3.21
N GLN A 93 -19.62 -1.45 -4.29
CA GLN A 93 -18.31 -2.11 -4.27
C GLN A 93 -17.22 -1.15 -3.81
N TYR A 94 -17.23 0.08 -4.35
CA TYR A 94 -16.30 1.14 -3.95
C TYR A 94 -16.36 1.39 -2.44
N MET A 95 -17.56 1.68 -1.94
CA MET A 95 -17.76 2.05 -0.54
C MET A 95 -17.51 0.87 0.41
N SER A 96 -17.79 -0.37 -0.01
CA SER A 96 -17.46 -1.56 0.78
C SER A 96 -15.96 -1.69 1.01
N GLY A 97 -15.17 -1.55 -0.07
CA GLY A 97 -13.71 -1.58 -0.02
C GLY A 97 -13.15 -0.45 0.85
N PHE A 98 -13.65 0.78 0.64
CA PHE A 98 -13.29 1.94 1.44
C PHE A 98 -13.60 1.76 2.93
N THR A 99 -14.81 1.28 3.26
CA THR A 99 -15.26 1.03 4.63
C THR A 99 -14.37 0.02 5.33
N MET A 100 -14.07 -1.11 4.68
CA MET A 100 -13.24 -2.15 5.29
C MET A 100 -11.79 -1.71 5.55
N ARG A 101 -11.25 -0.75 4.79
CA ARG A 101 -9.89 -0.23 5.03
C ARG A 101 -9.75 0.46 6.38
N TRP A 102 -10.78 1.18 6.85
CA TRP A 102 -10.77 1.86 8.15
C TRP A 102 -10.53 0.92 9.33
N LYS A 103 -11.03 -0.32 9.25
CA LYS A 103 -10.72 -1.37 10.23
C LYS A 103 -9.22 -1.67 10.30
N TYR A 104 -8.55 -1.78 9.16
CA TYR A 104 -7.10 -2.01 9.10
C TYR A 104 -6.32 -0.79 9.56
N TYR A 105 -6.74 0.43 9.14
CA TYR A 105 -6.14 1.67 9.61
C TYR A 105 -6.19 1.79 11.13
N PHE A 106 -7.31 1.44 11.77
CA PHE A 106 -7.42 1.39 13.22
C PHE A 106 -6.40 0.44 13.85
N ILE A 107 -6.42 -0.84 13.45
CA ILE A 107 -5.56 -1.89 14.04
C ILE A 107 -4.08 -1.54 13.88
N TRP A 108 -3.70 -0.97 12.74
CA TRP A 108 -2.31 -0.58 12.48
C TRP A 108 -1.92 0.69 13.23
N SER A 109 -2.82 1.67 13.35
CA SER A 109 -2.54 2.91 14.10
C SER A 109 -2.41 2.67 15.60
N ILE A 110 -3.24 1.78 16.18
CA ILE A 110 -3.10 1.43 17.61
C ILE A 110 -1.82 0.61 17.87
N SER A 111 -1.45 -0.27 16.92
CA SER A 111 -0.18 -1.00 17.00
C SER A 111 1.02 -0.05 16.91
N GLU A 112 0.97 0.94 16.01
CA GLU A 112 1.98 2.00 15.90
C GLU A 112 2.09 2.80 17.20
N ALA A 113 0.98 3.19 17.83
CA ALA A 113 0.98 3.88 19.12
C ALA A 113 1.68 3.05 20.22
N ALA A 114 1.43 1.73 20.28
CA ALA A 114 2.10 0.82 21.21
C ALA A 114 3.62 0.71 20.95
N MET A 115 4.04 0.73 19.69
CA MET A 115 5.45 0.72 19.33
C MET A 115 6.15 2.05 19.65
N ILE A 116 5.44 3.18 19.50
CA ILE A 116 5.97 4.50 19.84
C ILE A 116 6.16 4.64 21.35
N ILE A 117 5.14 4.32 22.15
CA ILE A 117 5.21 4.48 23.61
C ILE A 117 6.25 3.55 24.27
N SER A 118 6.52 2.39 23.66
CA SER A 118 7.59 1.48 24.10
C SER A 118 9.00 1.90 23.64
N GLY A 119 9.13 3.00 22.89
CA GLY A 119 10.40 3.50 22.36
C GLY A 119 10.87 2.81 21.07
N LEU A 120 10.26 1.68 20.69
CA LEU A 120 10.64 0.88 19.51
C LEU A 120 10.27 1.54 18.17
N GLY A 121 9.39 2.54 18.18
CA GLY A 121 9.04 3.35 17.01
C GLY A 121 10.08 4.42 16.63
N PHE A 122 11.10 4.66 17.46
CA PHE A 122 12.08 5.72 17.19
C PHE A 122 12.94 5.40 15.95
N SER A 123 13.05 6.37 15.05
CA SER A 123 13.73 6.23 13.76
C SER A 123 14.89 7.20 13.54
N GLY A 124 15.12 8.13 14.47
CA GLY A 124 16.17 9.14 14.41
C GLY A 124 15.65 10.55 14.66
N TRP A 125 16.45 11.56 14.28
CA TRP A 125 16.12 12.97 14.46
C TRP A 125 15.88 13.65 13.10
N THR A 126 15.07 14.71 13.08
CA THR A 126 14.94 15.61 11.93
C THR A 126 16.18 16.51 11.82
N GLU A 127 16.47 16.95 10.60
CA GLU A 127 17.51 17.96 10.29
C GLU A 127 17.05 19.39 10.62
N SER A 128 15.99 19.56 11.42
CA SER A 128 15.49 20.87 11.82
C SER A 128 16.30 21.44 12.99
N SER A 129 16.28 22.77 13.16
CA SER A 129 16.82 23.45 14.33
C SER A 129 15.67 24.09 15.13
N PRO A 130 15.31 23.56 16.32
CA PRO A 130 15.87 22.40 17.00
C PRO A 130 15.46 21.04 16.39
N PRO A 131 16.25 19.97 16.59
CA PRO A 131 15.96 18.64 16.06
C PRO A 131 14.75 18.04 16.79
N LYS A 132 13.84 17.45 16.01
CA LYS A 132 12.63 16.78 16.52
C LYS A 132 12.78 15.27 16.36
N PRO A 133 12.32 14.46 17.31
CA PRO A 133 12.39 13.01 17.20
C PRO A 133 11.42 12.50 16.13
N LYS A 134 11.88 11.58 15.29
CA LYS A 134 11.07 10.89 14.27
C LYS A 134 10.64 9.52 14.78
N TRP A 135 9.37 9.21 14.62
CA TRP A 135 8.73 8.00 15.15
C TRP A 135 8.19 7.08 14.04
N ASP A 136 8.85 7.08 12.87
CA ASP A 136 8.34 6.44 11.66
C ASP A 136 8.75 4.96 11.53
N ARG A 137 9.58 4.41 12.42
CA ARG A 137 10.11 3.03 12.28
C ARG A 137 9.00 1.98 12.28
N ALA A 138 7.96 2.23 13.07
CA ALA A 138 6.82 1.34 13.22
C ALA A 138 5.59 1.74 12.38
N LYS A 139 5.71 2.75 11.51
CA LYS A 139 4.60 3.20 10.67
C LYS A 139 4.26 2.13 9.65
N VAL A 140 3.06 1.57 9.73
CA VAL A 140 2.63 0.50 8.81
C VAL A 140 1.84 1.03 7.62
N VAL A 141 1.17 2.16 7.81
CA VAL A 141 0.29 2.71 6.80
C VAL A 141 0.39 4.23 6.78
N ASP A 142 0.40 4.79 5.58
CA ASP A 142 0.16 6.20 5.35
C ASP A 142 -1.26 6.35 4.77
N ILE A 143 -2.22 6.65 5.64
CA ILE A 143 -3.65 6.65 5.31
C ILE A 143 -3.95 7.65 4.18
N LEU A 144 -3.47 8.89 4.30
CA LEU A 144 -3.69 9.91 3.28
C LEU A 144 -2.90 9.60 2.02
N GLY A 145 -1.65 9.12 2.16
CA GLY A 145 -0.85 8.68 1.02
C GLY A 145 -1.51 7.56 0.23
N PHE A 146 -2.25 6.68 0.89
CA PHE A 146 -2.99 5.58 0.27
C PHE A 146 -4.30 6.04 -0.37
N GLU A 147 -5.18 6.72 0.37
CA GLU A 147 -6.49 7.15 -0.17
C GLU A 147 -6.36 8.22 -1.27
N LEU A 148 -5.27 9.02 -1.25
CA LEU A 148 -4.98 10.04 -2.25
C LEU A 148 -3.87 9.63 -3.23
N ALA A 149 -3.58 8.34 -3.34
CA ALA A 149 -2.54 7.81 -4.21
C ALA A 149 -2.82 8.12 -5.70
N LYS A 150 -2.03 9.02 -6.30
CA LYS A 150 -2.16 9.41 -7.72
C LYS A 150 -1.87 8.29 -8.71
N SER A 151 -1.30 7.18 -8.25
CA SER A 151 -0.95 6.02 -9.06
C SER A 151 -0.94 4.77 -8.19
N SER A 152 -1.42 3.66 -8.75
CA SER A 152 -1.41 2.36 -8.08
C SER A 152 0.01 1.86 -7.78
N VAL A 153 1.02 2.37 -8.47
CA VAL A 153 2.44 2.07 -8.22
C VAL A 153 2.88 2.55 -6.83
N LEU A 154 2.22 3.57 -6.28
CA LEU A 154 2.53 4.11 -4.96
C LEU A 154 1.90 3.28 -3.84
N LEU A 155 0.82 2.54 -4.10
CA LEU A 155 0.07 1.83 -3.05
C LEU A 155 0.95 0.90 -2.18
N PRO A 156 1.85 0.07 -2.73
CA PRO A 156 2.72 -0.79 -1.91
C PRO A 156 3.70 0.00 -1.04
N LEU A 157 3.97 1.28 -1.33
CA LEU A 157 4.88 2.12 -0.55
C LEU A 157 4.21 2.74 0.68
N VAL A 158 2.87 2.72 0.72
CA VAL A 158 2.07 3.42 1.74
C VAL A 158 1.07 2.50 2.45
N TRP A 159 0.87 1.27 1.96
CA TRP A 159 0.03 0.25 2.58
C TRP A 159 0.85 -0.97 2.98
N ASN A 160 0.71 -1.36 4.25
CA ASN A 160 1.42 -2.48 4.85
C ASN A 160 2.92 -2.40 4.52
N ILE A 161 3.52 -1.25 4.85
CA ILE A 161 4.83 -0.80 4.36
C ILE A 161 5.92 -1.85 4.61
N GLN A 162 5.90 -2.49 5.77
CA GLN A 162 6.88 -3.49 6.20
C GLN A 162 6.78 -4.76 5.35
N VAL A 163 5.58 -5.29 5.15
CA VAL A 163 5.37 -6.48 4.31
C VAL A 163 5.68 -6.17 2.86
N SER A 164 5.26 -5.00 2.36
CA SER A 164 5.59 -4.55 1.00
C SER A 164 7.09 -4.39 0.79
N THR A 165 7.82 -3.89 1.79
CA THR A 165 9.30 -3.79 1.78
C THR A 165 9.94 -5.17 1.82
N TRP A 166 9.44 -6.09 2.63
CA TRP A 166 9.89 -7.48 2.69
C TRP A 166 9.69 -8.19 1.33
N LEU A 167 8.48 -8.12 0.76
CA LEU A 167 8.17 -8.67 -0.56
C LEU A 167 9.07 -8.08 -1.65
N ARG A 168 9.35 -6.78 -1.58
CA ARG A 168 10.25 -6.12 -2.51
C ARG A 168 11.67 -6.72 -2.45
N HIS A 169 12.26 -6.82 -1.26
CA HIS A 169 13.65 -7.26 -1.10
C HIS A 169 13.85 -8.76 -1.25
N TYR A 170 12.90 -9.57 -0.79
CA TYR A 170 13.04 -11.02 -0.72
C TYR A 170 12.39 -11.76 -1.89
N VAL A 171 11.47 -11.12 -2.62
CA VAL A 171 10.80 -11.74 -3.77
C VAL A 171 11.07 -10.93 -5.04
N TYR A 172 10.58 -9.68 -5.11
CA TYR A 172 10.59 -8.91 -6.35
C TYR A 172 12.00 -8.70 -6.90
N GLU A 173 12.90 -8.12 -6.10
CA GLU A 173 14.29 -7.81 -6.49
C GLU A 173 15.11 -9.08 -6.75
N ARG A 174 14.78 -10.20 -6.08
CA ARG A 174 15.44 -11.50 -6.28
C ARG A 174 15.08 -12.16 -7.61
N LEU A 175 13.89 -11.89 -8.14
CA LEU A 175 13.44 -12.38 -9.44
C LEU A 175 13.93 -11.51 -10.61
N VAL A 176 14.53 -10.35 -10.34
CA VAL A 176 15.12 -9.48 -11.38
C VAL A 176 16.51 -10.01 -11.75
N LYS A 177 16.66 -10.43 -13.01
CA LYS A 177 17.97 -10.82 -13.55
C LYS A 177 18.92 -9.61 -13.57
N LYS A 178 20.18 -9.80 -13.19
CA LYS A 178 21.21 -8.75 -13.25
C LYS A 178 21.24 -8.09 -14.63
N GLY A 179 21.23 -6.77 -14.67
CA GLY A 179 21.24 -5.97 -15.90
C GLY A 179 19.90 -5.88 -16.66
N LYS A 180 18.83 -6.52 -16.19
CA LYS A 180 17.49 -6.40 -16.80
C LYS A 180 16.55 -5.55 -15.96
N LYS A 181 15.68 -4.78 -16.62
CA LYS A 181 14.59 -4.07 -15.94
C LYS A 181 13.52 -5.08 -15.50
N PRO A 182 12.91 -4.90 -14.31
CA PRO A 182 11.80 -5.75 -13.87
C PRO A 182 10.60 -5.60 -14.81
N GLY A 183 9.99 -6.73 -15.17
CA GLY A 183 8.80 -6.79 -16.01
C GLY A 183 7.53 -7.14 -15.22
N PHE A 184 6.47 -7.47 -15.97
CA PHE A 184 5.19 -7.91 -15.40
C PHE A 184 5.31 -9.23 -14.64
N PHE A 185 6.15 -10.16 -15.11
CA PHE A 185 6.33 -11.46 -14.46
C PHE A 185 6.82 -11.33 -13.01
N GLN A 186 7.84 -10.50 -12.74
CA GLN A 186 8.33 -10.27 -11.37
C GLN A 186 7.23 -9.68 -10.49
N LEU A 187 6.45 -8.73 -11.03
CA LEU A 187 5.34 -8.13 -10.31
C LEU A 187 4.26 -9.17 -9.97
N LEU A 188 3.84 -9.96 -10.96
CA LEU A 188 2.84 -11.01 -10.79
C LEU A 188 3.30 -12.04 -9.76
N ALA A 189 4.53 -12.55 -9.88
CA ALA A 189 5.09 -13.50 -8.94
C ALA A 189 5.13 -12.95 -7.51
N THR A 190 5.56 -11.69 -7.31
CA THR A 190 5.53 -11.04 -6.00
C THR A 190 4.11 -10.93 -5.43
N GLN A 191 3.12 -10.54 -6.25
CA GLN A 191 1.74 -10.47 -5.78
C GLN A 191 1.17 -11.86 -5.48
N THR A 192 1.51 -12.89 -6.26
CA THR A 192 1.11 -14.28 -5.98
C THR A 192 1.71 -14.78 -4.66
N VAL A 193 2.98 -14.48 -4.36
CA VAL A 193 3.57 -14.80 -3.06
C VAL A 193 2.84 -14.06 -1.93
N SER A 194 2.48 -12.80 -2.13
CA SER A 194 1.63 -12.07 -1.19
C SER A 194 0.28 -12.74 -0.98
N ALA A 195 -0.33 -13.27 -2.04
CA ALA A 195 -1.59 -14.01 -1.96
C ALA A 195 -1.46 -15.25 -1.08
N VAL A 196 -0.44 -16.07 -1.33
CA VAL A 196 -0.15 -17.27 -0.53
C VAL A 196 0.11 -16.92 0.93
N TRP A 197 0.82 -15.81 1.20
CA TRP A 197 1.05 -15.32 2.56
C TRP A 197 -0.25 -14.95 3.29
N HIS A 198 -1.25 -14.41 2.59
CA HIS A 198 -2.57 -14.14 3.16
C HIS A 198 -3.42 -15.42 3.33
N GLY A 199 -3.24 -16.40 2.45
CA GLY A 199 -3.87 -17.71 2.50
C GLY A 199 -4.29 -18.21 1.11
N LEU A 200 -4.66 -19.49 1.03
CA LEU A 200 -5.03 -20.15 -0.24
C LEU A 200 -6.52 -19.99 -0.61
N TYR A 201 -7.22 -19.03 0.01
CA TYR A 201 -8.58 -18.70 -0.36
C TYR A 201 -8.63 -18.11 -1.78
N PRO A 202 -9.54 -18.57 -2.65
CA PRO A 202 -9.59 -18.10 -4.04
C PRO A 202 -9.72 -16.59 -4.19
N GLY A 203 -10.47 -15.93 -3.30
CA GLY A 203 -10.63 -14.48 -3.31
C GLY A 203 -9.31 -13.72 -3.12
N TYR A 204 -8.39 -14.23 -2.29
CA TYR A 204 -7.04 -13.66 -2.16
C TYR A 204 -6.25 -13.80 -3.46
N ILE A 205 -6.23 -15.00 -4.05
CA ILE A 205 -5.52 -15.23 -5.31
C ILE A 205 -6.04 -14.28 -6.40
N ILE A 206 -7.35 -14.15 -6.54
CA ILE A 206 -7.97 -13.24 -7.52
C ILE A 206 -7.56 -11.78 -7.23
N PHE A 207 -7.68 -11.31 -5.98
CA PHE A 207 -7.32 -9.94 -5.61
C PHE A 207 -5.85 -9.61 -5.93
N PHE A 208 -4.92 -10.50 -5.60
CA PHE A 208 -3.50 -10.25 -5.80
C PHE A 208 -3.06 -10.35 -7.27
N VAL A 209 -3.68 -11.24 -8.06
CA VAL A 209 -3.48 -11.22 -9.51
C VAL A 209 -4.00 -9.92 -10.11
N GLN A 210 -5.18 -9.45 -9.67
CA GLN A 210 -5.73 -8.16 -10.07
C GLN A 210 -4.86 -6.99 -9.65
N SER A 211 -4.25 -7.02 -8.46
CA SER A 211 -3.35 -5.95 -8.01
C SER A 211 -2.10 -5.85 -8.89
N ALA A 212 -1.60 -6.97 -9.41
CA ALA A 212 -0.50 -6.97 -10.39
C ALA A 212 -0.93 -6.27 -11.70
N LEU A 213 -2.12 -6.58 -12.22
CA LEU A 213 -2.70 -5.92 -13.40
C LEU A 213 -2.92 -4.43 -13.15
N MET A 214 -3.48 -4.07 -11.99
CA MET A 214 -3.69 -2.69 -11.55
C MET A 214 -2.39 -1.89 -11.56
N ILE A 215 -1.34 -2.40 -10.92
CA ILE A 215 -0.04 -1.72 -10.88
C ILE A 215 0.55 -1.61 -12.28
N ALA A 216 0.44 -2.65 -13.11
CA ALA A 216 0.96 -2.64 -14.48
C ALA A 216 0.22 -1.63 -15.39
N GLY A 217 -1.11 -1.56 -15.34
CA GLY A 217 -1.90 -0.57 -16.07
C GLY A 217 -1.59 0.86 -15.62
N SER A 218 -1.49 1.10 -14.31
CA SER A 218 -1.10 2.41 -13.77
C SER A 218 0.31 2.86 -14.22
N ARG A 219 1.25 1.91 -14.38
CA ARG A 219 2.57 2.20 -14.95
C ARG A 219 2.46 2.72 -16.38
N VAL A 220 1.58 2.17 -17.21
CA VAL A 220 1.40 2.65 -18.59
C VAL A 220 0.93 4.10 -18.61
N ILE A 221 -0.13 4.42 -17.85
CA ILE A 221 -0.64 5.80 -17.76
C ILE A 221 0.47 6.77 -17.31
N TYR A 222 1.24 6.37 -16.30
CA TYR A 222 2.36 7.18 -15.80
C TYR A 222 3.48 7.37 -16.82
N GLN A 223 3.79 6.36 -17.64
CA GLN A 223 4.79 6.52 -18.70
C GLN A 223 4.30 7.47 -19.80
N TRP A 224 3.02 7.41 -20.18
CA TRP A 224 2.43 8.39 -21.09
C TRP A 224 2.45 9.79 -20.49
N GLU A 225 2.08 9.96 -19.21
CA GLU A 225 2.18 11.24 -18.50
C GLU A 225 3.59 11.84 -18.58
N LYS A 226 4.63 11.00 -18.36
CA LYS A 226 6.04 11.40 -18.44
C LYS A 226 6.51 11.77 -19.85
N ALA A 227 5.95 11.15 -20.87
CA ALA A 227 6.28 11.44 -22.27
C ALA A 227 5.71 12.79 -22.74
N ILE A 228 4.71 13.34 -22.04
CA ILE A 228 4.14 14.65 -22.37
C ILE A 228 5.19 15.75 -22.12
N PRO A 229 5.36 16.72 -23.05
CA PRO A 229 6.19 17.90 -22.85
C PRO A 229 5.78 18.75 -21.64
N THR A 230 6.72 19.47 -21.02
CA THR A 230 6.44 20.31 -19.83
C THR A 230 5.57 21.53 -20.11
N ASN A 231 5.56 22.04 -21.35
CA ASN A 231 4.68 23.13 -21.76
C ASN A 231 3.20 22.72 -21.85
N MET A 232 2.89 21.42 -21.88
CA MET A 232 1.52 20.90 -21.89
C MET A 232 1.03 20.53 -20.48
N ALA A 233 1.10 21.49 -19.56
CA ALA A 233 0.80 21.26 -18.14
C ALA A 233 -0.64 20.75 -17.89
N LEU A 234 -1.63 21.24 -18.65
CA LEU A 234 -3.02 20.79 -18.52
C LEU A 234 -3.18 19.32 -18.90
N VAL A 235 -2.53 18.89 -19.98
CA VAL A 235 -2.57 17.48 -20.44
C VAL A 235 -1.88 16.57 -19.42
N LYS A 236 -0.73 16.99 -18.87
CA LYS A 236 -0.09 16.26 -17.75
C LYS A 236 -1.01 16.10 -16.55
N LYS A 237 -1.66 17.20 -16.12
CA LYS A 237 -2.62 17.16 -15.02
C LYS A 237 -3.79 16.22 -15.32
N ALA A 238 -4.31 16.22 -16.55
CA ALA A 238 -5.38 15.32 -16.97
C ALA A 238 -4.95 13.83 -16.85
N PHE A 239 -3.74 13.49 -17.28
CA PHE A 239 -3.19 12.13 -17.11
C PHE A 239 -3.00 11.75 -15.65
N ALA A 240 -2.53 12.67 -14.81
CA ALA A 240 -2.40 12.43 -13.37
C ALA A 240 -3.76 12.19 -12.70
N VAL A 241 -4.79 12.98 -13.05
CA VAL A 241 -6.17 12.79 -12.57
C VAL A 241 -6.75 11.48 -13.08
N MET A 242 -6.51 11.12 -14.34
CA MET A 242 -6.93 9.84 -14.92
C MET A 242 -6.27 8.66 -14.17
N ASN A 243 -4.98 8.73 -13.85
CA ASN A 243 -4.29 7.67 -13.12
C ASN A 243 -4.80 7.56 -11.67
N PHE A 244 -5.14 8.68 -11.05
CA PHE A 244 -5.79 8.72 -9.74
C PHE A 244 -7.18 8.04 -9.80
N ALA A 245 -8.03 8.43 -10.75
CA ALA A 245 -9.36 7.83 -10.93
C ALA A 245 -9.28 6.33 -11.25
N TYR A 246 -8.34 5.93 -12.11
CA TYR A 246 -8.03 4.53 -12.39
C TYR A 246 -7.64 3.77 -11.12
N THR A 247 -6.76 4.36 -10.31
CA THR A 247 -6.30 3.74 -9.06
C THR A 247 -7.46 3.52 -8.10
N LEU A 248 -8.31 4.53 -7.90
CA LEU A 248 -9.50 4.43 -7.06
C LEU A 248 -10.47 3.34 -7.57
N LEU A 249 -10.78 3.36 -8.86
CA LEU A 249 -11.70 2.41 -9.46
C LEU A 249 -11.21 0.97 -9.29
N VAL A 250 -10.00 0.68 -9.77
CA VAL A 250 -9.49 -0.69 -9.85
C VAL A 250 -9.17 -1.23 -8.46
N LEU A 251 -8.62 -0.42 -7.55
CA LEU A 251 -8.34 -0.86 -6.19
C LEU A 251 -9.62 -1.30 -5.49
N ASN A 252 -10.65 -0.47 -5.47
CA ASN A 252 -11.84 -0.77 -4.70
C ASN A 252 -12.70 -1.88 -5.33
N TYR A 253 -12.75 -1.94 -6.67
CA TYR A 253 -13.29 -3.10 -7.38
C TYR A 253 -12.54 -4.38 -6.98
N SER A 254 -11.21 -4.36 -7.02
CA SER A 254 -10.40 -5.54 -6.74
C SER A 254 -10.59 -6.02 -5.29
N CYS A 255 -10.68 -5.09 -4.33
CA CYS A 255 -10.81 -5.38 -2.91
C CYS A 255 -11.96 -6.31 -2.55
N VAL A 256 -13.03 -6.40 -3.36
CA VAL A 256 -14.14 -7.32 -3.10
C VAL A 256 -13.64 -8.76 -2.93
N GLY A 257 -12.72 -9.22 -3.78
CA GLY A 257 -12.16 -10.58 -3.68
C GLY A 257 -11.43 -10.82 -2.36
N PHE A 258 -10.72 -9.81 -1.86
CA PHE A 258 -10.04 -9.87 -0.56
C PHE A 258 -11.03 -9.89 0.62
N MET A 259 -12.22 -9.30 0.46
CA MET A 259 -13.23 -9.20 1.52
C MET A 259 -14.11 -10.46 1.60
N VAL A 260 -14.54 -11.00 0.45
CA VAL A 260 -15.49 -12.13 0.42
C VAL A 260 -14.81 -13.49 0.48
N LEU A 261 -13.53 -13.58 0.07
CA LEU A 261 -12.70 -14.80 0.08
C LEU A 261 -13.17 -15.96 -0.84
N SER A 262 -14.46 -16.01 -1.18
CA SER A 262 -15.08 -17.01 -2.05
C SER A 262 -14.84 -16.72 -3.54
N LYS A 263 -14.52 -17.77 -4.33
CA LYS A 263 -14.40 -17.66 -5.79
C LYS A 263 -15.72 -17.22 -6.42
N HIS A 264 -16.83 -17.86 -6.02
CA HIS A 264 -18.13 -17.66 -6.64
C HIS A 264 -18.63 -16.22 -6.43
N GLU A 265 -18.59 -15.74 -5.18
CA GLU A 265 -19.03 -14.39 -4.82
C GLU A 265 -18.14 -13.32 -5.44
N THR A 266 -16.83 -13.57 -5.50
CA THR A 266 -15.88 -12.65 -6.16
C THR A 266 -16.24 -12.49 -7.64
N LEU A 267 -16.42 -13.61 -8.36
CA LEU A 267 -16.73 -13.58 -9.79
C LEU A 267 -18.13 -13.03 -10.07
N ALA A 268 -19.12 -13.35 -9.23
CA ALA A 268 -20.47 -12.79 -9.34
C ALA A 268 -20.47 -11.27 -9.15
N SER A 269 -19.77 -10.77 -8.13
CA SER A 269 -19.64 -9.33 -7.88
C SER A 269 -18.85 -8.63 -9.00
N TYR A 270 -17.79 -9.25 -9.50
CA TYR A 270 -17.03 -8.72 -10.63
C TYR A 270 -17.86 -8.68 -11.92
N GLY A 271 -18.66 -9.71 -12.18
CA GLY A 271 -19.56 -9.81 -13.32
C GLY A 271 -20.73 -8.84 -13.26
N SER A 272 -21.24 -8.52 -12.06
CA SER A 272 -22.36 -7.58 -11.88
C SER A 272 -22.05 -6.15 -12.35
N VAL A 273 -20.76 -5.82 -12.45
CA VAL A 273 -20.24 -4.56 -13.02
C VAL A 273 -19.40 -4.81 -14.29
N TYR A 274 -19.72 -5.86 -15.05
CA TYR A 274 -19.15 -6.15 -16.37
C TYR A 274 -17.62 -6.25 -16.39
N TYR A 275 -17.02 -6.70 -15.28
CA TYR A 275 -15.57 -6.87 -15.15
C TYR A 275 -14.74 -5.61 -15.42
N ILE A 276 -15.29 -4.40 -15.26
CA ILE A 276 -14.60 -3.15 -15.66
C ILE A 276 -13.23 -2.98 -15.01
N GLY A 277 -13.08 -3.32 -13.72
CA GLY A 277 -11.81 -3.22 -13.02
C GLY A 277 -10.79 -4.29 -13.41
N THR A 278 -11.19 -5.30 -14.20
CA THR A 278 -10.29 -6.28 -14.83
C THR A 278 -9.92 -5.88 -16.25
N ILE A 279 -10.94 -5.49 -17.04
CA ILE A 279 -10.78 -5.19 -18.46
C ILE A 279 -9.96 -3.92 -18.66
N ILE A 280 -10.19 -2.86 -17.88
CA ILE A 280 -9.48 -1.58 -18.04
C ILE A 280 -7.95 -1.75 -17.85
N PRO A 281 -7.43 -2.38 -16.77
CA PRO A 281 -6.00 -2.67 -16.65
C PRO A 281 -5.43 -3.44 -17.84
N ILE A 282 -6.11 -4.49 -18.30
CA ILE A 282 -5.64 -5.32 -19.42
C ILE A 282 -5.57 -4.49 -20.71
N ALA A 283 -6.63 -3.72 -21.00
CA ALA A 283 -6.68 -2.83 -22.16
C ALA A 283 -5.54 -1.80 -22.13
N LEU A 284 -5.28 -1.17 -20.97
CA LEU A 284 -4.17 -0.23 -20.81
C LEU A 284 -2.81 -0.89 -21.03
N ILE A 285 -2.61 -2.11 -20.51
CA ILE A 285 -1.37 -2.87 -20.73
C ILE A 285 -1.15 -3.14 -22.22
N ILE A 286 -2.19 -3.63 -22.92
CA ILE A 286 -2.14 -3.89 -24.37
C ILE A 286 -1.86 -2.60 -25.14
N LEU A 287 -2.58 -1.51 -24.83
CA LEU A 287 -2.36 -0.21 -25.46
C LEU A 287 -0.95 0.33 -25.18
N GLY A 288 -0.37 0.07 -24.01
CA GLY A 288 1.00 0.44 -23.68
C GLY A 288 2.05 -0.28 -24.54
N TYR A 289 1.76 -1.49 -25.02
CA TYR A 289 2.60 -2.19 -26.00
C TYR A 289 2.45 -1.63 -27.41
N ILE A 290 1.23 -1.23 -27.81
CA ILE A 290 0.95 -0.67 -29.14
C ILE A 290 1.47 0.77 -29.25
N ILE A 291 1.33 1.56 -28.18
CA ILE A 291 1.69 2.98 -28.08
C ILE A 291 2.77 3.13 -26.99
N PRO A 292 4.02 2.73 -27.26
CA PRO A 292 5.09 2.87 -26.28
C PRO A 292 5.39 4.34 -26.02
N ALA A 293 5.45 4.71 -24.75
CA ALA A 293 5.91 6.03 -24.33
C ALA A 293 7.38 6.22 -24.75
N LYS A 294 7.66 7.12 -25.69
CA LYS A 294 9.03 7.54 -25.98
C LYS A 294 9.52 8.42 -24.84
N PRO A 295 10.67 8.14 -24.20
CA PRO A 295 11.19 9.02 -23.17
C PRO A 295 11.41 10.42 -23.76
N ALA A 296 10.90 11.44 -23.07
CA ALA A 296 11.17 12.83 -23.42
C ALA A 296 12.70 13.01 -23.43
N ARG A 297 13.27 13.25 -24.62
CA ARG A 297 14.71 13.42 -24.83
C ARG A 297 15.18 14.55 -23.91
N PHE A 298 15.89 14.21 -22.83
CA PHE A 298 16.64 15.20 -22.09
C PHE A 298 17.63 15.79 -23.09
N LYS A 299 17.43 17.04 -23.53
CA LYS A 299 18.48 17.79 -24.21
C LYS A 299 19.61 17.86 -23.19
N ALA A 300 20.64 17.03 -23.38
CA ALA A 300 21.90 17.22 -22.69
C ALA A 300 22.28 18.69 -22.96
N ARG A 301 22.28 19.49 -21.89
CA ARG A 301 22.83 20.83 -21.91
C ARG A 301 24.28 20.64 -22.33
N LYS A 302 24.61 20.98 -23.57
CA LYS A 302 26.01 21.09 -24.00
C LYS A 302 26.66 22.04 -23.00
N GLU A 303 27.61 21.53 -22.24
CA GLU A 303 28.59 22.35 -21.55
C GLU A 303 29.36 23.11 -22.64
N GLN A 304 29.23 24.43 -22.59
CA GLN A 304 30.17 25.41 -23.12
C GLN A 304 30.48 26.36 -21.98
#